data_AF-A0A367CF27-F1
#
_entry.id   AF-A0A367CF27-F1
#
_cell.length_a   1.000
_cell.length_b   1.000
_cell.length_c   1.000
_cell.angle_alpha   90.00
_cell.angle_beta   90.00
_cell.angle_gamma   90.00
#
_symmetry.space_group_name_H-M   'P 1'
#
loop_
_entity.id
_entity.type
_entity.pdbx_description
1 polymer ?
#
loop_
_entity_poly.entity_id
_entity_poly.type
_entity_poly.pdbx_seq_one_letter_code
_entity_poly.pdbx_strand_id
1 'polypeptide(L)'
;MSLLGNCQILKKSTNVNFFLNGLGASQRQQIKESFKTVTSNYQIRKWRLCLPCILTQDDLLWWSKWKNEQSEVTGIQIELCDGSFLIHQLKSQDIYEREFDDDIRGQLKIILTELNQQKQEIFDKIIYDDIDGIDDQYNDFIFVKMLESAGIFDTNAYKIDFFNTEISKQESLSKDEVEGLKIYNNLKARILSLWRTQFNLYKSHENGENLLLQTYLRIEDLDSTTLQTTSEYNLLAKKGILHHLANDKKIGWVTDYLKKLSEYVGEKL
;
A
#
# COMPACT_ATOMS: atom_id res chain seq x y z
N MET A 1 19.43 16.35 -13.29
CA MET A 1 20.71 15.66 -13.05
C MET A 1 20.43 14.61 -11.97
N SER A 2 20.17 13.37 -12.37
CA SER A 2 19.85 12.28 -11.44
C SER A 2 21.15 11.74 -10.84
N LEU A 3 21.35 11.90 -9.54
CA LEU A 3 22.44 11.26 -8.81
C LEU A 3 22.08 9.78 -8.63
N LEU A 4 22.54 8.93 -9.55
CA LEU A 4 22.52 7.47 -9.41
C LEU A 4 23.62 7.09 -8.40
N GLY A 5 23.29 7.12 -7.11
CA GLY A 5 24.16 6.62 -6.05
C GLY A 5 24.16 5.10 -6.02
N ASN A 6 25.17 4.47 -6.62
CA ASN A 6 25.43 3.03 -6.48
C ASN A 6 25.86 2.71 -5.04
N CYS A 7 24.92 2.33 -4.18
CA CYS A 7 25.25 1.75 -2.87
C CYS A 7 25.29 0.22 -2.99
N GLN A 8 26.46 -0.33 -3.29
CA GLN A 8 26.71 -1.78 -3.28
C GLN A 8 26.99 -2.27 -1.86
N ILE A 9 25.96 -2.49 -1.04
CA ILE A 9 26.09 -3.35 0.15
C ILE A 9 24.81 -4.19 0.31
N LEU A 10 25.01 -5.52 0.27
CA LEU A 10 24.04 -6.62 0.48
C LEU A 10 23.10 -6.91 -0.69
N LYS A 11 22.59 -8.16 -0.76
CA LYS A 11 21.64 -8.72 -1.75
C LYS A 11 20.25 -8.01 -1.74
N LYS A 12 20.25 -6.68 -1.79
CA LYS A 12 19.12 -5.76 -1.84
C LYS A 12 19.54 -4.61 -2.76
N SER A 13 19.15 -4.64 -4.03
CA SER A 13 19.34 -3.48 -4.91
C SER A 13 18.36 -2.39 -4.48
N THR A 14 18.87 -1.33 -3.84
CA THR A 14 18.08 -0.13 -3.55
C THR A 14 18.39 0.86 -4.66
N ASN A 15 17.36 1.38 -5.35
CA ASN A 15 17.56 2.43 -6.36
C ASN A 15 17.03 3.76 -5.79
N VAL A 16 17.77 4.84 -5.97
CA VAL A 16 17.43 6.17 -5.46
C VAL A 16 17.25 7.08 -6.66
N ASN A 17 16.01 7.45 -6.97
CA ASN A 17 15.71 8.45 -8.00
C ASN A 17 15.31 9.76 -7.30
N PHE A 18 16.16 10.77 -7.40
CA PHE A 18 15.95 12.05 -6.71
C PHE A 18 15.06 12.99 -7.55
N PHE A 19 13.85 13.26 -7.07
CA PHE A 19 12.92 14.23 -7.67
C PHE A 19 12.51 15.27 -6.63
N LEU A 20 12.79 16.55 -6.90
CA LEU A 20 12.46 17.65 -6.00
C LEU A 20 10.99 18.11 -6.12
N ASN A 21 10.36 17.94 -7.30
CA ASN A 21 9.06 18.55 -7.63
C ASN A 21 7.99 17.51 -8.03
N GLY A 22 7.76 16.48 -7.19
CA GLY A 22 6.68 15.50 -7.41
C GLY A 22 6.87 14.58 -8.64
N LEU A 23 5.80 13.89 -9.06
CA LEU A 23 5.84 12.89 -10.14
C LEU A 23 5.04 13.31 -11.39
N GLY A 24 5.65 14.14 -12.23
CA GLY A 24 5.17 14.38 -13.59
C GLY A 24 5.39 13.18 -14.53
N ALA A 25 4.88 13.28 -15.76
CA ALA A 25 4.96 12.21 -16.76
C ALA A 25 6.40 11.75 -17.04
N SER A 26 7.36 12.67 -17.09
CA SER A 26 8.78 12.36 -17.28
C SER A 26 9.38 11.61 -16.08
N GLN A 27 9.04 12.01 -14.85
CA GLN A 27 9.48 11.31 -13.63
C GLN A 27 8.90 9.90 -13.55
N ARG A 28 7.60 9.74 -13.86
CA ARG A 28 6.95 8.42 -13.93
C ARG A 28 7.61 7.50 -14.96
N GLN A 29 8.01 8.04 -16.11
CA GLN A 29 8.76 7.29 -17.12
C GLN A 29 10.14 6.87 -16.61
N GLN A 30 10.87 7.76 -15.94
CA GLN A 30 12.16 7.42 -15.35
C GLN A 30 12.07 6.34 -14.27
N ILE A 31 11.01 6.35 -13.46
CA ILE A 31 10.74 5.28 -12.49
C ILE A 31 10.58 3.93 -13.19
N LYS A 32 9.76 3.88 -14.25
CA LYS A 32 9.54 2.66 -15.04
C LYS A 32 10.83 2.14 -15.66
N GLU A 33 11.62 3.02 -16.27
CA GLU A 33 12.90 2.66 -16.90
C GLU A 33 13.93 2.19 -15.87
N SER A 34 13.99 2.85 -14.72
CA SER A 34 14.85 2.49 -13.59
C SER A 34 14.51 1.08 -13.07
N PHE A 35 13.23 0.78 -12.85
CA PHE A 35 12.78 -0.55 -12.46
C PHE A 35 13.14 -1.61 -13.52
N LYS A 36 12.78 -1.36 -14.80
CA LYS A 36 13.08 -2.28 -15.92
C LYS A 36 14.58 -2.57 -16.04
N THR A 37 15.42 -1.55 -15.89
CA THR A 37 16.87 -1.70 -15.96
C THR A 37 17.38 -2.61 -14.86
N VAL A 38 16.90 -2.44 -13.62
CA VAL A 38 17.33 -3.30 -12.51
C VAL A 38 16.84 -4.74 -12.70
N THR A 39 15.58 -4.94 -13.06
CA THR A 39 15.00 -6.29 -13.19
C THR A 39 15.53 -7.06 -14.40
N SER A 40 15.98 -6.38 -15.46
CA SER A 40 16.61 -7.02 -16.62
C SER A 40 18.04 -7.46 -16.36
N ASN A 41 18.74 -6.81 -15.42
CA ASN A 41 20.16 -7.04 -15.17
C ASN A 41 20.44 -7.82 -13.87
N TYR A 42 19.49 -7.86 -12.94
CA TYR A 42 19.70 -8.44 -11.60
C TYR A 42 18.50 -9.25 -11.13
N GLN A 43 18.76 -10.36 -10.44
CA GLN A 43 17.73 -11.10 -9.69
C GLN A 43 17.56 -10.48 -8.31
N ILE A 44 16.47 -9.75 -8.13
CA ILE A 44 16.21 -8.99 -6.91
C ILE A 44 14.90 -9.48 -6.27
N ARG A 45 14.81 -9.38 -4.95
CA ARG A 45 13.57 -9.69 -4.21
C ARG A 45 12.81 -8.45 -3.79
N LYS A 46 13.51 -7.31 -3.73
CA LYS A 46 12.99 -6.06 -3.21
C LYS A 46 13.59 -4.90 -3.99
N TRP A 47 12.74 -3.95 -4.36
CA TRP A 47 13.10 -2.69 -4.98
C TRP A 47 12.45 -1.55 -4.19
N ARG A 48 13.19 -0.48 -3.96
CA ARG A 48 12.70 0.70 -3.25
C ARG A 48 12.85 1.92 -4.14
N LEU A 49 11.85 2.78 -4.14
CA LEU A 49 11.90 4.14 -4.69
C LEU A 49 12.10 5.11 -3.53
N CYS A 50 13.18 5.89 -3.54
CA CYS A 50 13.41 6.92 -2.53
C CYS A 50 13.11 8.31 -3.10
N LEU A 51 12.17 9.04 -2.51
CA LEU A 51 11.79 10.41 -2.91
C LEU A 51 11.96 11.37 -1.72
N PRO A 52 12.57 12.55 -1.89
CA PRO A 52 12.71 13.54 -0.81
C PRO A 52 11.43 14.36 -0.56
N CYS A 53 10.30 13.99 -1.16
CA CYS A 53 9.03 14.72 -1.06
C CYS A 53 7.87 13.78 -0.65
N ILE A 54 6.70 14.37 -0.37
CA ILE A 54 5.44 13.65 -0.24
C ILE A 54 4.71 13.67 -1.59
N LEU A 55 4.11 12.54 -1.95
CA LEU A 55 3.32 12.41 -3.18
C LEU A 55 1.91 12.97 -2.98
N THR A 56 1.35 13.60 -4.00
CA THR A 56 -0.06 14.01 -4.02
C THR A 56 -1.00 12.79 -4.07
N GLN A 57 -2.30 13.00 -3.87
CA GLN A 57 -3.31 11.93 -4.00
C GLN A 57 -3.24 11.22 -5.36
N ASP A 58 -3.16 11.98 -6.47
CA ASP A 58 -3.08 11.41 -7.82
C ASP A 58 -1.78 10.62 -8.04
N ASP A 59 -0.66 11.13 -7.51
CA ASP A 59 0.63 10.46 -7.59
C ASP A 59 0.64 9.18 -6.74
N LEU A 60 0.01 9.20 -5.57
CA LEU A 60 -0.16 8.02 -4.71
C LEU A 60 -1.07 6.98 -5.36
N LEU A 61 -2.15 7.40 -6.02
CA LEU A 61 -3.06 6.51 -6.75
C LEU A 61 -2.32 5.83 -7.92
N TRP A 62 -1.62 6.62 -8.74
CA TRP A 62 -0.78 6.10 -9.81
C TRP A 62 0.29 5.13 -9.27
N TRP A 63 0.98 5.52 -8.19
CA TRP A 63 2.02 4.73 -7.57
C TRP A 63 1.48 3.41 -7.04
N SER A 64 0.33 3.43 -6.37
CA SER A 64 -0.34 2.25 -5.84
C SER A 64 -0.71 1.27 -6.95
N LYS A 65 -1.27 1.74 -8.07
CA LYS A 65 -1.52 0.88 -9.22
C LYS A 65 -0.23 0.27 -9.75
N TRP A 66 0.71 1.12 -10.14
CA TRP A 66 1.94 0.69 -10.81
C TRP A 66 2.73 -0.30 -9.95
N LYS A 67 2.89 -0.04 -8.65
CA LYS A 67 3.65 -0.94 -7.77
C LYS A 67 2.98 -2.32 -7.66
N ASN A 68 1.65 -2.39 -7.60
CA ASN A 68 0.92 -3.64 -7.44
C ASN A 68 0.99 -4.47 -8.73
N GLU A 69 0.75 -3.86 -9.90
CA GLU A 69 0.90 -4.53 -11.20
C GLU A 69 2.30 -5.12 -11.38
N GLN A 70 3.34 -4.33 -11.10
CA GLN A 70 4.71 -4.81 -11.24
C GLN A 70 5.07 -5.88 -10.20
N SER A 71 4.57 -5.76 -8.97
CA SER A 71 4.80 -6.76 -7.92
C SER A 71 4.12 -8.09 -8.25
N GLU A 72 2.93 -8.06 -8.85
CA GLU A 72 2.21 -9.26 -9.28
C GLU A 72 2.94 -9.97 -10.43
N VAL A 73 3.33 -9.23 -11.47
CA VAL A 73 4.01 -9.79 -12.64
C VAL A 73 5.39 -10.34 -12.31
N THR A 74 6.13 -9.68 -11.41
CA THR A 74 7.55 -10.01 -11.15
C THR A 74 7.79 -10.78 -9.86
N GLY A 75 6.84 -10.76 -8.92
CA GLY A 75 7.02 -11.26 -7.55
C GLY A 75 7.97 -10.41 -6.70
N ILE A 76 8.39 -9.23 -7.17
CA ILE A 76 9.32 -8.35 -6.47
C ILE A 76 8.55 -7.47 -5.49
N GLN A 77 9.06 -7.33 -4.26
CA GLN A 77 8.51 -6.39 -3.29
C GLN A 77 8.92 -4.95 -3.66
N ILE A 78 7.93 -4.10 -3.99
CA ILE A 78 8.14 -2.70 -4.37
C ILE A 78 7.68 -1.77 -3.24
N GLU A 79 8.54 -0.84 -2.82
CA GLU A 79 8.26 0.09 -1.72
C GLU A 79 8.64 1.53 -2.04
N LEU A 80 7.95 2.47 -1.41
CA LEU A 80 8.24 3.91 -1.46
C LEU A 80 8.84 4.35 -0.13
N CYS A 81 9.97 5.03 -0.20
CA CYS A 81 10.68 5.68 0.89
C CYS A 81 10.57 7.20 0.67
N ASP A 82 9.55 7.83 1.24
CA ASP A 82 9.31 9.27 1.12
C ASP A 82 10.28 10.11 1.99
N GLY A 83 10.19 11.44 1.88
CA GLY A 83 11.12 12.33 2.56
C GLY A 83 11.12 12.16 4.08
N SER A 84 9.94 11.91 4.67
CA SER A 84 9.81 11.67 6.11
C SER A 84 10.54 10.39 6.54
N PHE A 85 10.38 9.31 5.76
CA PHE A 85 11.10 8.05 5.98
C PHE A 85 12.62 8.25 5.90
N LEU A 86 13.10 8.97 4.89
CA LEU A 86 14.53 9.19 4.68
C LEU A 86 15.16 9.92 5.88
N ILE A 87 14.50 10.94 6.42
CA ILE A 87 14.98 11.67 7.61
C ILE A 87 14.98 10.75 8.84
N HIS A 88 13.95 9.90 9.02
CA HIS A 88 13.95 8.92 10.12
C HIS A 88 15.09 7.89 9.98
N GLN A 89 15.41 7.45 8.76
CA GLN A 89 16.56 6.57 8.53
C GLN A 89 17.90 7.24 8.83
N LEU A 90 18.07 8.52 8.49
CA LEU A 90 19.28 9.27 8.87
C LEU A 90 19.46 9.30 10.39
N LYS A 91 18.37 9.49 11.14
CA LYS A 91 18.38 9.48 12.61
C LYS A 91 18.68 8.11 13.18
N SER A 92 18.07 7.04 12.65
CA SER A 92 18.24 5.69 13.18
C SER A 92 19.64 5.10 12.94
N GLN A 93 20.36 5.60 11.93
CA GLN A 93 21.71 5.14 11.56
C GLN A 93 22.84 6.02 12.13
N ASP A 94 22.54 6.94 13.05
CA ASP A 94 23.51 7.90 13.63
C ASP A 94 24.19 8.84 12.61
N ILE A 95 23.76 8.81 11.34
CA ILE A 95 24.24 9.70 10.28
C ILE A 95 23.80 11.13 10.58
N TYR A 96 22.57 11.28 11.08
CA TYR A 96 21.97 12.58 11.37
C TYR A 96 22.79 13.39 12.37
N GLU A 97 23.25 12.76 13.45
CA GLU A 97 24.03 13.42 14.50
C GLU A 97 25.51 13.55 14.13
N ARG A 98 26.07 12.58 13.38
CA ARG A 98 27.49 12.55 13.04
C ARG A 98 27.87 13.49 11.90
N GLU A 99 27.06 13.57 10.84
CA GLU A 99 27.44 14.24 9.59
C GLU A 99 26.88 15.67 9.44
N PHE A 100 25.85 16.05 10.22
CA PHE A 100 25.18 17.34 10.08
C PHE A 100 25.40 18.23 11.30
N ASP A 101 25.79 19.48 11.06
CA ASP A 101 25.89 20.51 12.10
C ASP A 101 24.51 20.94 12.63
N ASP A 102 24.49 21.78 13.67
CA ASP A 102 23.24 22.25 14.30
C ASP A 102 22.35 23.02 13.32
N ASP A 103 22.93 23.76 12.36
CA ASP A 103 22.19 24.56 11.39
C ASP A 103 21.45 23.65 10.39
N ILE A 104 22.14 22.65 9.82
CA ILE A 104 21.54 21.67 8.92
C ILE A 104 20.52 20.80 9.66
N ARG A 105 20.81 20.37 10.89
CA ARG A 105 19.84 19.65 11.72
C ARG A 105 18.59 20.51 12.00
N GLY A 106 18.76 21.81 12.23
CA GLY A 106 17.66 22.76 12.35
C GLY A 106 16.78 22.80 11.10
N GLN A 107 17.38 22.90 9.92
CA GLN A 107 16.67 22.89 8.64
C GLN A 107 15.94 21.56 8.38
N LEU A 108 16.60 20.42 8.61
CA LEU A 108 15.99 19.10 8.45
C LEU A 108 14.79 18.89 9.36
N LYS A 109 14.80 19.48 10.57
CA LYS A 109 13.66 19.44 11.48
C LYS A 109 12.47 20.24 10.95
N ILE A 110 12.72 21.40 10.34
CA ILE A 110 11.69 22.21 9.69
C ILE A 110 11.08 21.43 8.51
N ILE A 111 11.94 20.90 7.63
CA ILE A 111 11.52 20.08 6.48
C ILE A 111 10.67 18.88 6.94
N LEU A 112 11.12 18.13 7.95
CA LEU A 112 10.36 17.00 8.48
C LEU A 112 8.96 17.42 8.98
N THR A 113 8.87 18.60 9.62
CA THR A 113 7.60 19.13 10.11
C THR A 113 6.66 19.47 8.95
N GLU A 114 7.18 20.14 7.90
CA GLU A 114 6.41 20.47 6.70
C GLU A 114 5.95 19.22 5.94
N LEU A 115 6.84 18.24 5.77
CA LEU A 115 6.51 16.97 5.12
C LEU A 115 5.40 16.24 5.88
N ASN A 116 5.48 16.16 7.22
CA ASN A 116 4.45 15.52 8.03
C ASN A 116 3.11 16.26 7.94
N GLN A 117 3.12 17.59 7.89
CA GLN A 117 1.91 18.40 7.73
C GLN A 117 1.24 18.16 6.37
N GLN A 118 1.99 18.24 5.27
CA GLN A 118 1.48 17.96 3.91
C GLN A 118 0.89 16.56 3.82
N LYS A 119 1.54 15.59 4.47
CA LYS A 119 1.09 14.22 4.50
C LYS A 119 -0.23 14.07 5.25
N GLN A 120 -0.35 14.67 6.43
CA GLN A 120 -1.61 14.67 7.18
C GLN A 120 -2.77 15.26 6.36
N GLU A 121 -2.53 16.36 5.62
CA GLU A 121 -3.53 16.97 4.75
C GLU A 121 -3.99 16.05 3.61
N ILE A 122 -3.07 15.28 3.02
CA ILE A 122 -3.41 14.28 2.00
C ILE A 122 -4.21 13.13 2.62
N PHE A 123 -3.81 12.67 3.80
CA PHE A 123 -4.52 11.63 4.53
C PHE A 123 -5.96 12.02 4.82
N ASP A 124 -6.17 13.22 5.33
CA ASP A 124 -7.50 13.71 5.66
C ASP A 124 -8.36 13.80 4.39
N LYS A 125 -7.82 14.30 3.26
CA LYS A 125 -8.56 14.36 1.98
C LYS A 125 -9.00 12.99 1.47
N ILE A 126 -8.10 12.00 1.48
CA ILE A 126 -8.39 10.63 0.97
C ILE A 126 -9.50 9.93 1.77
N ILE A 127 -9.72 10.31 3.02
CA ILE A 127 -10.77 9.75 3.88
C ILE A 127 -12.16 10.27 3.49
N TYR A 128 -12.25 11.50 2.96
CA TYR A 128 -13.53 12.21 2.78
C TYR A 128 -13.93 12.45 1.32
N ASP A 129 -12.99 12.36 0.37
CA ASP A 129 -13.24 12.68 -1.04
C ASP A 129 -13.55 11.45 -1.89
N ASP A 130 -14.47 11.61 -2.86
CA ASP A 130 -14.63 10.66 -3.97
C ASP A 130 -13.35 10.69 -4.81
N ILE A 131 -12.76 9.52 -5.05
CA ILE A 131 -11.44 9.42 -5.67
C ILE A 131 -11.63 9.29 -7.16
N ASP A 132 -11.58 10.42 -7.86
CA ASP A 132 -11.68 10.47 -9.32
C ASP A 132 -10.72 9.48 -10.00
N GLY A 133 -11.26 8.68 -10.91
CA GLY A 133 -10.51 7.70 -11.69
C GLY A 133 -10.10 6.44 -10.92
N ILE A 134 -10.52 6.24 -9.67
CA ILE A 134 -10.17 5.02 -8.92
C ILE A 134 -10.63 3.73 -9.60
N ASP A 135 -11.77 3.80 -10.29
CA ASP A 135 -12.39 2.68 -11.00
C ASP A 135 -11.42 2.08 -12.03
N ASP A 136 -10.95 2.91 -12.97
CA ASP A 136 -10.01 2.54 -14.03
C ASP A 136 -8.63 2.07 -13.50
N GLN A 137 -8.28 2.45 -12.28
CA GLN A 137 -6.97 2.11 -11.72
C GLN A 137 -6.93 0.70 -11.12
N TYR A 138 -8.04 0.21 -10.57
CA TYR A 138 -8.07 -1.05 -9.83
C TYR A 138 -8.90 -2.16 -10.48
N ASN A 139 -9.57 -1.90 -11.60
CA ASN A 139 -10.43 -2.90 -12.27
C ASN A 139 -9.77 -4.25 -12.54
N ASP A 140 -8.46 -4.27 -12.79
CA ASP A 140 -7.72 -5.49 -13.09
C ASP A 140 -7.11 -6.18 -11.87
N PHE A 141 -7.34 -5.66 -10.67
CA PHE A 141 -6.80 -6.25 -9.44
C PHE A 141 -7.54 -7.54 -9.09
N ILE A 142 -6.78 -8.50 -8.54
CA ILE A 142 -7.29 -9.81 -8.12
C ILE A 142 -8.46 -9.69 -7.15
N PHE A 143 -8.43 -8.75 -6.21
CA PHE A 143 -9.55 -8.59 -5.26
C PHE A 143 -10.84 -8.13 -5.97
N VAL A 144 -10.76 -7.27 -6.99
CA VAL A 144 -11.91 -6.83 -7.78
C VAL A 144 -12.47 -7.98 -8.59
N LYS A 145 -11.61 -8.70 -9.33
CA LYS A 145 -12.01 -9.91 -10.06
C LYS A 145 -12.63 -10.96 -9.14
N MET A 146 -12.16 -11.05 -7.89
CA MET A 146 -12.70 -11.97 -6.90
C MET A 146 -14.09 -11.54 -6.40
N LEU A 147 -14.35 -10.25 -6.22
CA LEU A 147 -15.68 -9.70 -5.94
C LEU A 147 -16.64 -9.98 -7.09
N GLU A 148 -16.23 -9.68 -8.32
CA GLU A 148 -17.05 -9.89 -9.52
C GLU A 148 -17.37 -11.38 -9.73
N SER A 149 -16.40 -12.28 -9.55
CA SER A 149 -16.61 -13.74 -9.60
C SER A 149 -17.57 -14.27 -8.53
N ALA A 150 -17.80 -13.48 -7.48
CA ALA A 150 -18.74 -13.74 -6.39
C ALA A 150 -20.07 -13.00 -6.55
N GLY A 151 -20.34 -12.41 -7.72
CA GLY A 151 -21.59 -11.72 -8.03
C GLY A 151 -21.69 -10.29 -7.49
N ILE A 152 -20.57 -9.68 -7.09
CA ILE A 152 -20.50 -8.33 -6.52
C ILE A 152 -19.84 -7.41 -7.54
N PHE A 153 -20.65 -6.64 -8.28
CA PHE A 153 -20.17 -5.83 -9.40
C PHE A 153 -19.99 -4.34 -9.06
N ASP A 154 -20.73 -3.82 -8.09
CA ASP A 154 -20.50 -2.47 -7.57
C ASP A 154 -19.28 -2.49 -6.63
N THR A 155 -18.12 -2.14 -7.17
CA THR A 155 -16.82 -2.34 -6.50
C THR A 155 -16.10 -1.07 -6.09
N ASN A 156 -16.66 0.12 -6.37
CA ASN A 156 -15.93 1.38 -6.18
C ASN A 156 -15.61 1.67 -4.71
N ALA A 157 -16.56 1.44 -3.80
CA ALA A 157 -16.31 1.57 -2.37
C ALA A 157 -15.15 0.67 -1.88
N TYR A 158 -15.05 -0.55 -2.41
CA TYR A 158 -14.00 -1.51 -2.04
C TYR A 158 -12.62 -1.13 -2.58
N LYS A 159 -12.57 -0.46 -3.74
CA LYS A 159 -11.33 0.12 -4.29
C LYS A 159 -10.85 1.29 -3.43
N ILE A 160 -11.77 2.14 -2.94
CA ILE A 160 -11.46 3.23 -2.01
C ILE A 160 -10.90 2.68 -0.70
N ASP A 161 -11.52 1.63 -0.14
CA ASP A 161 -11.05 0.95 1.05
C ASP A 161 -9.63 0.37 0.86
N PHE A 162 -9.39 -0.32 -0.26
CA PHE A 162 -8.07 -0.84 -0.63
C PHE A 162 -7.03 0.28 -0.70
N PHE A 163 -7.34 1.37 -1.40
CA PHE A 163 -6.42 2.50 -1.51
C PHE A 163 -6.14 3.14 -0.15
N ASN A 164 -7.15 3.38 0.68
CA ASN A 164 -6.98 3.87 2.05
C ASN A 164 -5.99 3.01 2.84
N THR A 165 -6.06 1.69 2.69
CA THR A 165 -5.15 0.75 3.35
C THR A 165 -3.70 0.91 2.87
N GLU A 166 -3.49 1.09 1.57
CA GLU A 166 -2.16 1.30 0.99
C GLU A 166 -1.51 2.57 1.53
N ILE A 167 -2.30 3.63 1.67
CA ILE A 167 -1.85 4.91 2.20
C ILE A 167 -1.52 4.77 3.68
N SER A 168 -2.45 4.27 4.52
CA SER A 168 -2.21 4.00 5.95
C SER A 168 -0.97 3.14 6.20
N LYS A 169 -0.78 2.10 5.38
CA LYS A 169 0.42 1.25 5.46
C LYS A 169 1.69 2.02 5.12
N GLN A 170 1.69 2.81 4.05
CA GLN A 170 2.84 3.63 3.70
C GLN A 170 3.19 4.59 4.83
N GLU A 171 2.21 5.25 5.43
CA GLU A 171 2.46 6.21 6.50
C GLU A 171 3.01 5.58 7.76
N SER A 172 2.43 4.46 8.19
CA SER A 172 2.90 3.72 9.35
C SER A 172 4.36 3.30 9.17
N LEU A 173 4.73 2.83 7.97
CA LEU A 173 6.10 2.45 7.64
C LEU A 173 7.06 3.63 7.53
N SER A 174 6.59 4.80 7.08
CA SER A 174 7.41 6.01 6.98
C SER A 174 7.78 6.59 8.35
N LYS A 175 6.93 6.40 9.37
CA LYS A 175 7.22 6.77 10.76
C LYS A 175 8.23 5.82 11.41
N ASP A 176 7.96 4.52 11.33
CA ASP A 176 8.84 3.47 11.83
C ASP A 176 8.62 2.20 11.00
N GLU A 177 9.62 1.76 10.25
CA GLU A 177 9.50 0.59 9.37
C GLU A 177 9.16 -0.69 10.18
N VAL A 178 9.77 -0.85 11.35
CA VAL A 178 9.66 -2.07 12.14
C VAL A 178 8.32 -2.11 12.88
N GLU A 179 8.01 -1.04 13.61
CA GLU A 179 6.75 -0.98 14.36
C GLU A 179 5.55 -0.86 13.42
N GLY A 180 5.66 -0.08 12.33
CA GLY A 180 4.60 0.06 11.35
C GLY A 180 4.26 -1.26 10.65
N LEU A 181 5.27 -2.07 10.30
CA LEU A 181 5.05 -3.39 9.73
C LEU A 181 4.40 -4.34 10.76
N LYS A 182 4.80 -4.24 12.02
CA LYS A 182 4.22 -5.03 13.12
C LYS A 182 2.74 -4.68 13.34
N ILE A 183 2.39 -3.40 13.37
CA ILE A 183 1.00 -2.92 13.48
C ILE A 183 0.16 -3.46 12.33
N TYR A 184 0.63 -3.26 11.08
CA TYR A 184 -0.09 -3.73 9.89
C TYR A 184 -0.34 -5.25 9.90
N ASN A 185 0.69 -6.03 10.20
CA ASN A 185 0.58 -7.49 10.22
C ASN A 185 -0.33 -7.98 11.35
N ASN A 186 -0.34 -7.29 12.50
CA ASN A 186 -1.24 -7.60 13.60
C ASN A 186 -2.71 -7.36 13.19
N LEU A 187 -3.02 -6.21 12.59
CA LEU A 187 -4.36 -5.92 12.07
C LEU A 187 -4.78 -6.95 11.01
N LYS A 188 -3.90 -7.25 10.06
CA LYS A 188 -4.13 -8.25 9.01
C LYS A 188 -4.45 -9.64 9.58
N ALA A 189 -3.72 -10.08 10.61
CA ALA A 189 -3.98 -11.36 11.27
C ALA A 189 -5.35 -11.39 11.97
N ARG A 190 -5.73 -10.29 12.63
CA ARG A 190 -7.01 -10.18 13.36
C ARG A 190 -8.19 -10.13 12.40
N ILE A 191 -8.09 -9.35 11.34
CA ILE A 191 -9.12 -9.25 10.29
C ILE A 191 -9.27 -10.59 9.57
N LEU A 192 -8.17 -11.29 9.27
CA LEU A 192 -8.23 -12.64 8.74
C LEU A 192 -8.97 -13.59 9.69
N SER A 193 -8.74 -13.48 11.00
CA SER A 193 -9.46 -14.27 12.00
C SER A 193 -10.96 -13.95 12.03
N LEU A 194 -11.34 -12.68 11.88
CA LEU A 194 -12.74 -12.28 11.79
C LEU A 194 -13.40 -12.85 10.53
N TRP A 195 -12.77 -12.68 9.37
CA TRP A 195 -13.24 -13.25 8.11
C TRP A 195 -13.42 -14.76 8.19
N ARG A 196 -12.50 -15.52 8.81
CA ARG A 196 -12.65 -16.98 8.96
C ARG A 196 -13.94 -17.38 9.68
N THR A 197 -14.29 -16.66 10.75
CA THR A 197 -15.54 -16.90 11.48
C THR A 197 -16.74 -16.59 10.58
N GLN A 198 -16.71 -15.45 9.91
CA GLN A 198 -17.79 -15.02 9.01
C GLN A 198 -17.95 -15.97 7.82
N PHE A 199 -16.84 -16.43 7.22
CA PHE A 199 -16.81 -17.39 6.13
C PHE A 199 -17.49 -18.70 6.52
N ASN A 200 -17.21 -19.23 7.72
CA ASN A 200 -17.85 -20.46 8.17
C ASN A 200 -19.36 -20.33 8.38
N LEU A 201 -19.84 -19.12 8.71
CA LEU A 201 -21.25 -18.85 8.96
C LEU A 201 -22.04 -18.51 7.68
N TYR A 202 -21.41 -17.78 6.76
CA TYR A 202 -22.10 -17.08 5.67
C TYR A 202 -21.62 -17.43 4.27
N LYS A 203 -20.62 -18.33 4.11
CA LYS A 203 -20.17 -18.74 2.77
C LYS A 203 -21.32 -19.28 1.94
N SER A 204 -21.29 -18.93 0.66
CA SER A 204 -22.21 -19.41 -0.37
C SER A 204 -21.41 -19.99 -1.52
N HIS A 205 -22.06 -20.86 -2.30
CA HIS A 205 -21.48 -21.33 -3.55
C HIS A 205 -21.61 -20.33 -4.68
N GLU A 206 -22.57 -19.42 -4.65
CA GLU A 206 -22.92 -18.59 -5.82
C GLU A 206 -22.57 -17.12 -5.60
N ASN A 207 -23.10 -16.52 -4.55
CA ASN A 207 -23.00 -15.08 -4.29
C ASN A 207 -22.35 -14.80 -2.92
N GLY A 208 -21.30 -13.98 -2.91
CA GLY A 208 -20.52 -13.66 -1.71
C GLY A 208 -20.95 -12.42 -0.94
N GLU A 209 -21.98 -11.71 -1.38
CA GLU A 209 -22.40 -10.40 -0.84
C GLU A 209 -22.73 -10.47 0.65
N ASN A 210 -23.51 -11.46 1.08
CA ASN A 210 -23.86 -11.61 2.49
C ASN A 210 -22.61 -11.82 3.36
N LEU A 211 -21.66 -12.66 2.91
CA LEU A 211 -20.40 -12.86 3.63
C LEU A 211 -19.60 -11.56 3.73
N LEU A 212 -19.47 -10.81 2.64
CA LEU A 212 -18.76 -9.53 2.62
C LEU A 212 -19.38 -8.54 3.61
N LEU A 213 -20.70 -8.34 3.53
CA LEU A 213 -21.43 -7.41 4.40
C LEU A 213 -21.36 -7.80 5.88
N GLN A 214 -21.52 -9.08 6.21
CA GLN A 214 -21.39 -9.56 7.59
C GLN A 214 -19.95 -9.40 8.12
N THR A 215 -18.95 -9.57 7.25
CA THR A 215 -17.55 -9.30 7.62
C THR A 215 -17.30 -7.81 7.86
N TYR A 216 -17.88 -6.94 7.04
CA TYR A 216 -17.80 -5.49 7.21
C TYR A 216 -18.44 -5.04 8.51
N LEU A 217 -19.69 -5.45 8.79
CA LEU A 217 -20.37 -5.17 10.05
C LEU A 217 -19.54 -5.62 11.25
N ARG A 218 -18.90 -6.79 11.16
CA ARG A 218 -18.05 -7.28 12.25
C ARG A 218 -16.78 -6.45 12.46
N ILE A 219 -16.21 -5.88 11.40
CA ILE A 219 -15.08 -4.95 11.51
C ILE A 219 -15.53 -3.65 12.17
N GLU A 220 -16.68 -3.11 11.76
CA GLU A 220 -17.28 -1.90 12.34
C GLU A 220 -17.55 -2.06 13.84
N ASP A 221 -18.21 -3.15 14.24
CA ASP A 221 -18.51 -3.47 15.64
C ASP A 221 -17.26 -3.53 16.53
N LEU A 222 -16.14 -3.95 15.94
CA LEU A 222 -14.89 -4.21 16.66
C LEU A 222 -13.85 -3.11 16.47
N ASP A 223 -14.17 -2.06 15.72
CA ASP A 223 -13.23 -1.00 15.29
C ASP A 223 -12.50 -0.34 16.46
N SER A 224 -13.25 -0.04 17.52
CA SER A 224 -12.80 0.65 18.73
C SER A 224 -12.36 -0.28 19.86
N THR A 225 -12.46 -1.60 19.67
CA THR A 225 -12.16 -2.60 20.71
C THR A 225 -11.05 -3.53 20.26
N THR A 226 -11.42 -4.64 19.63
CA THR A 226 -10.47 -5.58 19.08
C THR A 226 -9.63 -4.82 18.06
N LEU A 227 -10.17 -4.30 16.98
CA LEU A 227 -9.36 -3.66 15.94
C LEU A 227 -8.79 -2.28 16.30
N GLN A 228 -8.82 -1.87 17.58
CA GLN A 228 -8.16 -0.65 18.04
C GLN A 228 -6.67 -0.68 17.71
N THR A 229 -6.17 0.44 17.20
CA THR A 229 -4.83 0.63 16.68
C THR A 229 -4.50 2.13 16.66
N THR A 230 -3.37 2.48 16.05
CA THR A 230 -2.94 3.87 15.84
C THR A 230 -3.85 4.62 14.86
N SER A 231 -3.84 5.95 14.92
CA SER A 231 -4.73 6.83 14.16
C SER A 231 -4.56 6.74 12.64
N GLU A 232 -3.42 6.23 12.16
CA GLU A 232 -3.16 6.04 10.73
C GLU A 232 -4.13 5.03 10.10
N TYR A 233 -4.63 4.05 10.88
CA TYR A 233 -5.57 3.05 10.40
C TYR A 233 -6.98 3.37 10.87
N ASN A 234 -7.67 4.17 10.06
CA ASN A 234 -9.11 4.43 10.22
C ASN A 234 -9.95 3.19 9.83
N LEU A 235 -11.27 3.31 9.95
CA LEU A 235 -12.22 2.24 9.62
C LEU A 235 -12.13 1.78 8.15
N LEU A 236 -11.97 2.70 7.19
CA LEU A 236 -11.87 2.38 5.76
C LEU A 236 -10.60 1.57 5.47
N ALA A 237 -9.48 1.98 6.05
CA ALA A 237 -8.22 1.24 5.95
C ALA A 237 -8.33 -0.16 6.61
N LYS A 238 -9.06 -0.30 7.72
CA LYS A 238 -9.30 -1.62 8.32
C LYS A 238 -10.17 -2.49 7.42
N LYS A 239 -11.20 -1.95 6.78
CA LYS A 239 -12.00 -2.66 5.78
C LYS A 239 -11.16 -3.08 4.58
N GLY A 240 -10.32 -2.19 4.05
CA GLY A 240 -9.48 -2.48 2.89
C GLY A 240 -8.37 -3.50 3.14
N ILE A 241 -7.99 -3.77 4.38
CA ILE A 241 -7.13 -4.92 4.72
C ILE A 241 -7.76 -6.25 4.27
N LEU A 242 -9.10 -6.37 4.25
CA LEU A 242 -9.77 -7.53 3.63
C LEU A 242 -9.41 -7.64 2.16
N HIS A 243 -9.45 -6.53 1.43
CA HIS A 243 -9.15 -6.50 0.00
C HIS A 243 -7.67 -6.75 -0.27
N HIS A 244 -6.75 -6.32 0.60
CA HIS A 244 -5.36 -6.76 0.54
C HIS A 244 -5.23 -8.29 0.73
N LEU A 245 -5.95 -8.87 1.69
CA LEU A 245 -5.97 -10.32 1.91
C LEU A 245 -6.54 -11.08 0.70
N ALA A 246 -7.59 -10.54 0.06
CA ALA A 246 -8.20 -11.11 -1.13
C ALA A 246 -7.27 -11.00 -2.34
N ASN A 247 -6.59 -9.85 -2.50
CA ASN A 247 -5.60 -9.63 -3.55
C ASN A 247 -4.42 -10.61 -3.42
N ASP A 248 -4.01 -10.91 -2.19
CA ASP A 248 -2.99 -11.93 -1.87
C ASP A 248 -3.52 -13.39 -1.99
N LYS A 249 -4.75 -13.58 -2.50
CA LYS A 249 -5.43 -14.88 -2.64
C LYS A 249 -5.58 -15.64 -1.31
N LYS A 250 -5.53 -14.94 -0.16
CA LYS A 250 -5.62 -15.56 1.19
C LYS A 250 -7.04 -15.76 1.68
N ILE A 251 -7.98 -14.98 1.15
CA ILE A 251 -9.41 -15.08 1.44
C ILE A 251 -10.20 -15.01 0.13
N GLY A 252 -11.51 -15.21 0.24
CA GLY A 252 -12.45 -14.91 -0.83
C GLY A 252 -13.90 -14.89 -0.35
N TRP A 253 -14.84 -14.76 -1.27
CA TRP A 253 -16.23 -14.44 -0.93
C TRP A 253 -17.22 -15.59 -1.18
N VAL A 254 -16.76 -16.69 -1.77
CA VAL A 254 -17.54 -17.91 -2.01
C VAL A 254 -16.73 -19.15 -1.64
N THR A 255 -17.36 -20.31 -1.48
CA THR A 255 -16.72 -21.55 -1.00
C THR A 255 -15.45 -21.92 -1.79
N ASP A 256 -15.53 -21.94 -3.12
CA ASP A 256 -14.44 -22.33 -4.02
C ASP A 256 -13.81 -21.12 -4.74
N TYR A 257 -13.56 -20.04 -3.99
CA TYR A 257 -13.21 -18.73 -4.54
C TYR A 257 -12.03 -18.73 -5.52
N LEU A 258 -10.99 -19.56 -5.33
CA LEU A 258 -9.87 -19.65 -6.29
C LEU A 258 -10.27 -20.30 -7.62
N LYS A 259 -11.12 -21.34 -7.55
CA LYS A 259 -11.63 -22.01 -8.74
C LYS A 259 -12.56 -21.07 -9.52
N LYS A 260 -13.48 -20.42 -8.81
CA LYS A 260 -14.38 -19.40 -9.37
C LYS A 260 -13.62 -18.25 -10.02
N LEU A 261 -12.60 -17.74 -9.34
CA LEU A 261 -11.77 -16.69 -9.89
C LEU A 261 -11.07 -17.16 -11.18
N SER A 262 -10.52 -18.37 -11.18
CA SER A 262 -9.87 -18.96 -12.37
C SER A 262 -10.85 -19.09 -13.54
N GLU A 263 -12.08 -19.55 -13.27
CA GLU A 263 -13.16 -19.66 -14.27
C GLU A 263 -13.56 -18.27 -14.80
N TYR A 264 -13.59 -17.26 -13.94
CA TYR A 264 -13.97 -15.90 -14.29
C TYR A 264 -12.90 -15.18 -15.13
N VAL A 265 -11.62 -15.29 -14.75
CA VAL A 265 -10.52 -14.63 -15.50
C VAL A 265 -10.09 -15.42 -16.74
N GLY A 266 -10.47 -16.69 -16.85
CA GLY A 266 -10.10 -17.56 -17.98
C GLY A 266 -8.66 -18.10 -17.92
N GLU A 267 -8.02 -18.05 -16.75
CA GLU A 267 -6.63 -18.45 -16.53
C GLU A 267 -6.51 -19.36 -15.30
N LYS A 268 -5.47 -20.19 -15.25
CA LYS A 268 -5.20 -21.08 -14.11
C LYS A 268 -4.35 -20.32 -13.08
N LEU A 269 -4.94 -20.02 -11.91
CA LEU A 269 -4.40 -19.12 -10.90
C LEU A 269 -3.62 -19.77 -9.75
#